data_AF-Q8MIJ1-F1
#
_entry.id   AF-Q8MIJ1-F1
#
_cell.length_a   1.000
_cell.length_b   1.000
_cell.length_c   1.000
_cell.angle_alpha   90.00
_cell.angle_beta   90.00
_cell.angle_gamma   90.00
#
_symmetry.space_group_name_H-M   'P 1'
#
loop_
_entity.id
_entity.type
_entity.pdbx_description
1 polymer ?
#
loop_
_entity_poly.entity_id
_entity_poly.type
_entity_poly.pdbx_seq_one_letter_code
_entity_poly.pdbx_strand_id
1 'polypeptide(L)'
;KTLPSPSSHVTESQTAEMRPGAFVKQGRKLNIDFGDEGNRYYEAHYWEFPDGIYYDACSKANVTKEKFVTSCINATQAVNQEELSQEKQDKLLHQRILWQLIRELCSV
;
A
#
# COMPACT_ATOMS: atom_id res chain seq x y z
N LYS A 1 -27.23 35.48 -4.12
CA LYS A 1 -27.13 34.16 -3.44
C LYS A 1 -25.71 33.66 -3.65
N THR A 2 -24.88 33.73 -2.62
CA THR A 2 -23.48 33.27 -2.64
C THR A 2 -23.47 31.77 -2.36
N LEU A 3 -22.90 30.96 -3.25
CA LEU A 3 -22.65 29.54 -3.00
C LEU A 3 -21.63 29.42 -1.85
N PRO A 4 -21.83 28.55 -0.85
CA PRO A 4 -20.78 28.25 0.10
C PRO A 4 -19.71 27.42 -0.61
N SER A 5 -18.47 27.90 -0.56
CA SER A 5 -17.28 27.12 -0.93
C SER A 5 -17.28 25.79 -0.19
N PRO A 6 -16.95 24.65 -0.83
CA PRO A 6 -16.79 23.40 -0.10
C PRO A 6 -15.55 23.55 0.78
N SER A 7 -15.78 23.67 2.09
CA SER A 7 -14.72 23.60 3.07
C SER A 7 -14.01 22.26 2.90
N SER A 8 -12.75 22.30 2.47
CA SER A 8 -11.83 21.18 2.38
C SER A 8 -11.41 20.75 3.78
N HIS A 9 -12.35 20.21 4.55
CA HIS A 9 -12.03 19.46 5.76
C HIS A 9 -11.60 18.06 5.32
N VAL A 10 -10.38 17.97 4.82
CA VAL A 10 -9.67 16.70 4.69
C VAL A 10 -9.42 16.24 6.12
N THR A 11 -10.12 15.20 6.55
CA THR A 11 -9.91 14.57 7.86
C THR A 11 -8.47 14.03 7.93
N GLU A 12 -7.83 14.04 9.11
CA GLU A 12 -6.46 13.52 9.28
C GLU A 12 -6.28 12.10 8.71
N SER A 13 -7.33 11.27 8.74
CA SER A 13 -7.37 9.97 8.09
C SER A 13 -7.14 10.05 6.57
N GLN A 14 -7.81 10.98 5.88
CA GLN A 14 -7.63 11.20 4.44
C GLN A 14 -6.27 11.83 4.14
N THR A 15 -5.75 12.69 5.03
CA THR A 15 -4.41 13.28 4.88
C THR A 15 -3.30 12.23 5.03
N ALA A 16 -3.48 11.24 5.91
CA ALA A 16 -2.56 10.12 6.05
C ALA A 16 -2.57 9.20 4.81
N GLU A 17 -3.74 8.96 4.22
CA GLU A 17 -3.93 8.20 2.97
C GLU A 17 -3.30 8.87 1.73
N MET A 18 -3.08 10.20 1.77
CA MET A 18 -2.45 10.96 0.68
C MET A 18 -0.93 11.11 0.80
N ARG A 19 -0.27 10.40 1.74
CA ARG A 19 1.20 10.39 1.83
C ARG A 19 1.77 9.44 0.79
N PRO A 20 2.77 9.84 -0.02
CA PRO A 20 3.43 8.91 -0.94
C PRO A 20 3.96 7.67 -0.20
N GLY A 21 3.49 6.49 -0.59
CA GLY A 21 3.77 5.21 0.05
C GLY A 21 2.69 4.72 1.03
N ALA A 22 1.65 5.50 1.31
CA ALA A 22 0.58 5.06 2.20
C ALA A 22 -0.21 3.87 1.62
N PHE A 23 -0.59 2.94 2.49
CA PHE A 23 -1.47 1.84 2.14
C PHE A 23 -2.89 2.32 1.84
N VAL A 24 -3.47 1.79 0.77
CA VAL A 24 -4.88 1.93 0.44
C VAL A 24 -5.56 0.60 0.76
N LYS A 25 -6.37 0.55 1.83
CA LYS A 25 -7.06 -0.66 2.31
C LYS A 25 -8.57 -0.53 2.09
N GLN A 26 -9.03 -0.91 0.90
CA GLN A 26 -10.46 -0.95 0.53
C GLN A 26 -11.09 -2.33 0.82
N GLY A 27 -10.29 -3.33 1.19
CA GLY A 27 -10.72 -4.71 1.43
C GLY A 27 -10.98 -5.50 0.15
N ARG A 28 -10.34 -5.14 -0.97
CA ARG A 28 -10.54 -5.80 -2.26
C ARG A 28 -9.49 -6.89 -2.48
N LYS A 29 -9.91 -8.15 -2.35
CA LYS A 29 -9.07 -9.31 -2.70
C LYS A 29 -8.43 -9.18 -4.09
N LEU A 30 -7.10 -9.24 -4.12
CA LEU A 30 -6.30 -9.18 -5.34
C LEU A 30 -6.00 -10.59 -5.88
N ASN A 31 -5.76 -10.69 -7.19
CA ASN A 31 -5.40 -11.95 -7.85
C ASN A 31 -3.87 -12.02 -8.03
N ILE A 32 -3.17 -12.36 -6.95
CA ILE A 32 -1.70 -12.53 -6.91
C ILE A 32 -1.41 -13.93 -6.38
N ASP A 33 -0.44 -14.62 -6.98
CA ASP A 33 -0.02 -15.94 -6.53
C ASP A 33 1.10 -15.85 -5.48
N PHE A 34 0.76 -16.19 -4.24
CA PHE A 34 1.68 -16.29 -3.09
C PHE A 34 2.14 -17.74 -2.82
N GLY A 35 1.82 -18.68 -3.72
CA GLY A 35 1.99 -20.12 -3.51
C GLY A 35 0.90 -20.73 -2.62
N ASP A 36 0.85 -22.07 -2.52
CA ASP A 36 -0.27 -22.78 -1.88
C ASP A 36 -0.60 -22.32 -0.45
N GLU A 37 0.41 -22.18 0.40
CA GLU A 37 0.23 -21.75 1.80
C GLU A 37 -0.16 -20.27 1.88
N GLY A 38 0.52 -19.42 1.09
CA GLY A 38 0.27 -17.99 1.06
C GLY A 38 -1.12 -17.66 0.52
N ASN A 39 -1.56 -18.36 -0.53
CA ASN A 39 -2.88 -18.20 -1.13
C ASN A 39 -3.99 -18.55 -0.15
N ARG A 40 -3.86 -19.67 0.59
CA ARG A 40 -4.83 -20.03 1.64
C ARG A 40 -4.87 -19.00 2.77
N TYR A 41 -3.71 -18.50 3.20
CA TYR A 41 -3.65 -17.47 4.23
C TYR A 41 -4.29 -16.16 3.75
N TYR A 42 -3.93 -15.71 2.55
CA TYR A 42 -4.45 -14.49 1.95
C TYR A 42 -5.96 -14.58 1.70
N GLU A 43 -6.49 -15.74 1.32
CA GLU A 43 -7.95 -15.97 1.17
C GLU A 43 -8.74 -15.60 2.44
N ALA A 44 -8.18 -15.91 3.62
CA ALA A 44 -8.84 -15.66 4.90
C ALA A 44 -8.59 -14.25 5.45
N HIS A 45 -7.50 -13.59 5.01
CA HIS A 45 -7.00 -12.35 5.62
C HIS A 45 -6.84 -11.18 4.64
N TYR A 46 -7.28 -11.29 3.38
CA TYR A 46 -7.03 -10.27 2.35
C TYR A 46 -7.43 -8.85 2.75
N TRP A 47 -8.44 -8.71 3.61
CA TRP A 47 -8.94 -7.44 4.13
C TRP A 47 -7.97 -6.72 5.07
N GLU A 48 -6.96 -7.41 5.60
CA GLU A 48 -5.88 -6.82 6.42
C GLU A 48 -4.78 -6.17 5.56
N PHE A 49 -4.70 -6.56 4.28
CA PHE A 49 -3.64 -6.16 3.35
C PHE A 49 -4.04 -4.92 2.52
N PRO A 50 -3.06 -4.14 2.02
CA PRO A 50 -3.32 -3.07 1.07
C PRO A 50 -3.79 -3.61 -0.29
N ASP A 51 -4.80 -2.95 -0.88
CA ASP A 51 -5.24 -3.23 -2.24
C ASP A 51 -4.60 -2.29 -3.27
N GLY A 52 -3.85 -1.30 -2.78
CA GLY A 52 -3.14 -0.27 -3.53
C GLY A 52 -2.14 0.49 -2.67
N ILE A 53 -1.24 1.23 -3.33
CA ILE A 53 -0.28 2.14 -2.69
C ILE A 53 -0.50 3.51 -3.30
N TYR A 54 -0.69 4.53 -2.46
CA TYR A 54 -0.76 5.90 -2.94
C TYR A 54 0.65 6.38 -3.31
N TYR A 55 0.98 6.41 -4.60
CA TYR A 55 2.29 6.89 -5.06
C TYR A 55 2.17 7.59 -6.42
N ASP A 56 2.38 8.91 -6.43
CA ASP A 56 2.22 9.71 -7.65
C ASP A 56 3.40 9.52 -8.62
N ALA A 57 3.13 8.82 -9.72
CA ALA A 57 4.04 8.63 -10.84
C ALA A 57 4.16 9.87 -11.74
N CYS A 58 3.13 10.73 -11.78
CA CYS A 58 3.05 11.85 -12.71
C CYS A 58 3.96 13.02 -12.31
N SER A 59 4.41 13.08 -11.06
CA SER A 59 5.32 14.14 -10.59
C SER A 59 6.78 14.01 -11.07
N LYS A 60 7.17 12.85 -11.64
CA LYS A 60 8.58 12.57 -11.98
C LYS A 60 8.79 12.38 -13.48
N ALA A 61 8.79 13.48 -14.24
CA ALA A 61 9.24 13.46 -15.62
C ALA A 61 10.69 12.93 -15.66
N ASN A 62 10.93 11.84 -16.40
CA ASN A 62 12.24 11.18 -16.62
C ASN A 62 12.73 10.19 -15.54
N VAL A 63 11.86 9.35 -15.00
CA VAL A 63 12.26 8.22 -14.13
C VAL A 63 12.08 6.88 -14.85
N THR A 64 13.09 6.00 -14.80
CA THR A 64 12.97 4.64 -15.34
C THR A 64 12.01 3.81 -14.49
N LYS A 65 11.37 2.79 -15.08
CA LYS A 65 10.44 1.90 -14.35
C LYS A 65 11.10 1.32 -13.09
N GLU A 66 12.33 0.86 -13.19
CA GLU A 66 13.09 0.32 -12.04
C GLU A 66 13.24 1.35 -10.91
N LYS A 67 13.67 2.59 -11.24
CA LYS A 67 13.81 3.65 -10.24
C LYS A 67 12.46 4.04 -9.64
N PHE A 68 11.39 4.00 -10.42
CA PHE A 68 10.02 4.25 -9.93
C PHE A 68 9.62 3.18 -8.91
N VAL A 69 9.74 1.90 -9.25
CA VAL A 69 9.42 0.77 -8.38
C VAL A 69 10.22 0.84 -7.07
N THR A 70 11.54 1.03 -7.16
CA THR A 70 12.39 1.15 -5.96
C THR A 70 11.97 2.34 -5.10
N SER A 71 11.66 3.48 -5.71
CA SER A 71 11.24 4.67 -4.95
C SER A 71 9.87 4.49 -4.30
N CYS A 72 8.94 3.79 -4.95
CA CYS A 72 7.64 3.43 -4.40
C CYS A 72 7.79 2.52 -3.17
N ILE A 73 8.62 1.47 -3.29
CA ILE A 73 8.91 0.55 -2.18
C ILE A 73 9.54 1.31 -1.00
N ASN A 74 10.55 2.14 -1.26
CA ASN A 74 11.24 2.90 -0.19
C ASN A 74 10.29 3.87 0.53
N ALA A 75 9.40 4.54 -0.20
CA ALA A 75 8.40 5.42 0.41
C ALA A 75 7.37 4.62 1.23
N THR A 76 6.95 3.46 0.72
CA THR A 76 6.02 2.57 1.40
C THR A 76 6.59 2.06 2.72
N GLN A 77 7.88 1.69 2.73
CA GLN A 77 8.59 1.29 3.94
C GLN A 77 8.63 2.40 4.99
N ALA A 78 8.96 3.63 4.55
CA ALA A 78 9.10 4.77 5.45
C ALA A 78 7.78 5.16 6.11
N VAL A 79 6.65 5.06 5.39
CA VAL A 79 5.33 5.46 5.89
C VAL A 79 4.67 4.38 6.75
N ASN A 80 4.86 3.10 6.42
CA ASN A 80 4.17 1.99 7.08
C ASN A 80 5.10 1.18 8.00
N GLN A 81 6.13 1.81 8.55
CA GLN A 81 7.16 1.14 9.34
C GLN A 81 6.57 0.34 10.51
N GLU A 82 5.53 0.85 11.18
CA GLU A 82 4.89 0.16 12.30
C GLU A 82 4.24 -1.16 11.90
N GLU A 83 3.52 -1.20 10.77
CA GLU A 83 2.90 -2.42 10.26
C GLU A 83 3.95 -3.44 9.77
N LEU A 84 5.04 -2.94 9.17
CA LEU A 84 6.13 -3.75 8.65
C LEU A 84 7.08 -4.28 9.73
N SER A 85 7.20 -3.58 10.86
CA SER A 85 8.10 -3.95 11.96
C SER A 85 7.47 -4.93 12.95
N GLN A 86 6.21 -5.32 12.77
CA GLN A 86 5.56 -6.33 13.61
C GLN A 86 6.08 -7.74 13.30
N GLU A 87 7.31 -8.02 13.75
CA GLU A 87 7.93 -9.35 13.75
C GLU A 87 7.49 -10.16 14.98
N LYS A 88 6.21 -10.55 15.01
CA LYS A 88 5.81 -11.71 15.84
C LYS A 88 6.09 -12.98 15.04
N GLN A 89 6.60 -14.06 15.66
CA GLN A 89 6.86 -15.32 14.94
C GLN A 89 5.61 -15.84 14.18
N ASP A 90 4.42 -15.64 14.75
CA ASP A 90 3.14 -15.98 14.10
C ASP A 90 2.80 -15.11 12.88
N LYS A 91 3.51 -14.00 12.68
CA LYS A 91 3.31 -13.05 11.57
C LYS A 91 4.36 -13.16 10.48
N LEU A 92 5.26 -14.15 10.50
CA LEU A 92 6.26 -14.32 9.45
C LEU A 92 5.62 -14.53 8.06
N LEU A 93 4.55 -15.34 7.99
CA LEU A 93 3.81 -15.55 6.73
C LEU A 93 3.08 -14.27 6.30
N HIS A 94 2.44 -13.56 7.22
CA HIS A 94 1.80 -12.27 6.96
C HIS A 94 2.81 -11.27 6.38
N GLN A 95 3.99 -11.13 7.01
CA GLN A 95 5.04 -10.22 6.53
C GLN A 95 5.57 -10.64 5.16
N ARG A 96 5.75 -11.93 4.90
CA ARG A 96 6.16 -12.42 3.57
C ARG A 96 5.14 -12.05 2.49
N ILE A 97 3.85 -12.28 2.74
CA ILE A 97 2.76 -11.93 1.82
C ILE A 97 2.71 -10.41 1.62
N LEU A 98 2.79 -9.63 2.70
CA LEU A 98 2.77 -8.17 2.64
C LEU A 98 3.93 -7.63 1.80
N TRP A 99 5.14 -8.16 1.99
CA TRP A 99 6.31 -7.78 1.20
C TRP A 99 6.17 -8.11 -0.28
N GLN A 100 5.67 -9.29 -0.60
CA GLN A 100 5.42 -9.68 -1.98
C GLN A 100 4.35 -8.77 -2.61
N LEU A 101 3.26 -8.51 -1.88
CA LEU A 101 2.17 -7.66 -2.32
C LEU A 101 2.63 -6.22 -2.60
N ILE A 102 3.47 -5.63 -1.74
CA ILE A 102 4.04 -4.30 -1.96
C ILE A 102 4.84 -4.25 -3.26
N ARG A 103 5.63 -5.30 -3.57
CA ARG A 103 6.39 -5.37 -4.82
C ARG A 103 5.49 -5.43 -6.04
N GLU A 104 4.41 -6.21 -5.98
CA GLU A 104 3.42 -6.26 -7.05
C GLU A 104 2.73 -4.90 -7.24
N LEU A 105 2.25 -4.28 -6.17
CA LEU A 105 1.54 -2.99 -6.20
C LEU A 105 2.42 -1.82 -6.66
N CYS A 106 3.72 -1.85 -6.42
CA CYS A 106 4.65 -0.84 -6.93
C CYS A 106 5.12 -1.09 -8.37
N SER A 107 4.87 -2.28 -8.94
CA SER A 107 5.33 -2.70 -10.28
C SER A 107 4.30 -2.50 -11.40
N VAL A 108 3.07 -2.16 -11.02
CA VAL A 108 1.94 -1.88 -11.92
C VAL A 108 2.11 -0.57 -12.68
#